data_AF-A0A834FDD6-F1
#
_entry.id   AF-A0A834FDD6-F1
#
_cell.length_a   1.000
_cell.length_b   1.000
_cell.length_c   1.000
_cell.angle_alpha   90.00
_cell.angle_beta   90.00
_cell.angle_gamma   90.00
#
_symmetry.space_group_name_H-M   'P 1'
#
loop_
_entity.id
_entity.type
_entity.pdbx_description
1 polymer ?
#
loop_
_entity_poly.entity_id
_entity_poly.type
_entity_poly.pdbx_seq_one_letter_code
_entity_poly.pdbx_strand_id
1 'polypeptide(L)'
;MMKFAWDNYKTYAWGKNELRPLTKNGHIGNMFGGLRGASIIDSLDTLYIMGLMDEYNEAQEWVQTSLDLNSNGEASLFEVNIRYVGGLLAAYYLTGEEVSFIVCVSIQSLQTSECHQV
;
A
#
# COMPACT_ATOMS: atom_id res chain seq x y z
N MET A 1 18.90 6.12 -5.49
CA MET A 1 18.65 4.89 -4.69
C MET A 1 17.18 4.47 -4.74
N MET A 2 16.23 5.37 -4.50
CA MET A 2 14.79 5.07 -4.57
C MET A 2 14.36 4.42 -5.90
N LYS A 3 14.67 5.06 -7.03
CA LYS A 3 14.34 4.55 -8.37
C LYS A 3 14.84 3.11 -8.60
N PHE A 4 16.08 2.80 -8.21
CA PHE A 4 16.62 1.45 -8.28
C PHE A 4 15.84 0.45 -7.41
N ALA A 5 15.45 0.84 -6.19
CA ALA A 5 14.66 -0.01 -5.31
C ALA A 5 13.25 -0.26 -5.90
N TRP A 6 12.60 0.80 -6.38
CA TRP A 6 11.29 0.73 -7.02
C TRP A 6 11.30 -0.17 -8.26
N ASP A 7 12.28 0.00 -9.16
CA ASP A 7 12.36 -0.79 -10.40
C ASP A 7 12.52 -2.28 -10.11
N ASN A 8 13.32 -2.64 -9.09
CA ASN A 8 13.46 -4.02 -8.66
C ASN A 8 12.19 -4.55 -7.99
N TYR A 9 11.51 -3.74 -7.17
CA TYR A 9 10.22 -4.10 -6.58
C TYR A 9 9.20 -4.39 -7.68
N LYS A 10 9.05 -3.46 -8.63
CA LYS A 10 8.16 -3.58 -9.78
C LYS A 10 8.47 -4.82 -10.61
N THR A 11 9.74 -5.12 -10.85
CA THR A 11 10.13 -6.28 -11.66
C THR A 11 9.81 -7.62 -10.98
N TYR A 12 10.01 -7.74 -9.67
CA TYR A 12 10.04 -9.04 -8.98
C TYR A 12 8.92 -9.27 -7.95
N ALA A 13 8.22 -8.20 -7.57
CA ALA A 13 7.29 -8.20 -6.44
C ALA A 13 6.05 -7.32 -6.65
N TRP A 14 5.71 -6.95 -7.90
CA TRP A 14 4.55 -6.11 -8.18
C TRP A 14 3.27 -6.65 -7.55
N GLY A 15 2.56 -5.78 -6.83
CA GLY A 15 1.33 -6.09 -6.09
C GLY A 15 1.53 -6.99 -4.86
N LYS A 16 2.75 -7.40 -4.52
CA LYS A 16 3.06 -8.08 -3.25
C LYS A 16 3.46 -7.04 -2.20
N ASN A 17 3.42 -7.44 -0.93
CA ASN A 17 3.67 -6.50 0.16
C ASN A 17 5.12 -6.03 0.23
N GLU A 18 6.08 -6.91 -0.04
CA GLU A 18 7.52 -6.60 0.05
C GLU A 18 8.34 -7.34 -1.02
N LEU A 19 9.54 -6.86 -1.31
CA LEU A 19 10.52 -7.54 -2.17
C LEU A 19 11.54 -8.30 -1.32
N ARG A 20 11.87 -9.56 -1.69
CA ARG A 20 13.08 -10.25 -1.23
C ARG A 20 14.18 -10.11 -2.29
N PRO A 21 15.11 -9.15 -2.14
CA PRO A 21 16.02 -8.75 -3.23
C PRO A 21 17.04 -9.84 -3.59
N LEU A 22 17.48 -10.65 -2.60
CA LEU A 22 18.43 -11.74 -2.84
C LEU A 22 17.83 -12.87 -3.68
N THR A 23 16.56 -13.21 -3.41
CA THR A 23 15.85 -14.30 -4.09
C THR A 23 15.01 -13.84 -5.27
N LYS A 24 14.96 -12.52 -5.53
CA LYS A 24 14.18 -11.90 -6.62
C LYS A 24 12.71 -12.37 -6.67
N ASN A 25 12.06 -12.38 -5.51
CA ASN A 25 10.67 -12.78 -5.37
C ASN A 25 9.98 -11.91 -4.32
N GLY A 26 8.71 -11.57 -4.51
CA GLY A 26 7.98 -10.83 -3.49
C GLY A 26 7.50 -11.70 -2.31
N HIS A 27 7.35 -11.04 -1.18
CA HIS A 27 6.85 -11.56 0.08
C HIS A 27 5.49 -10.92 0.39
N ILE A 28 4.53 -11.73 0.84
CA ILE A 28 3.20 -11.25 1.22
C ILE A 28 3.18 -10.95 2.73
N GLY A 29 3.80 -11.78 3.56
CA GLY A 29 3.75 -11.63 5.01
C GLY A 29 2.34 -11.86 5.57
N ASN A 30 2.24 -12.47 6.75
CA ASN A 30 0.94 -12.79 7.33
C ASN A 30 0.31 -11.60 8.08
N MET A 31 1.11 -10.57 8.37
CA MET A 31 0.77 -9.41 9.19
C MET A 31 -0.29 -8.47 8.56
N PHE A 32 -0.61 -8.64 7.28
CA PHE A 32 -1.56 -7.80 6.55
C PHE A 32 -2.92 -8.47 6.32
N GLY A 33 -3.20 -9.63 6.94
CA GLY A 33 -4.52 -10.27 6.87
C GLY A 33 -4.98 -10.66 5.45
N GLY A 34 -4.05 -10.73 4.50
CA GLY A 34 -4.36 -10.97 3.09
C GLY A 34 -4.41 -9.71 2.22
N LEU A 35 -4.37 -8.50 2.82
CA LEU A 35 -4.13 -7.26 2.09
C LEU A 35 -2.81 -7.32 1.34
N ARG A 36 -2.78 -6.63 0.20
CA ARG A 36 -1.66 -6.63 -0.77
C ARG A 36 -1.15 -5.22 -1.02
N GLY A 37 0.01 -5.11 -1.67
CA GLY A 37 0.57 -3.84 -2.12
C GLY A 37 1.11 -2.90 -1.03
N ALA A 38 1.52 -3.39 0.14
CA ALA A 38 2.09 -2.54 1.20
C ALA A 38 3.23 -1.63 0.67
N SER A 39 4.21 -2.17 -0.05
CA SER A 39 5.29 -1.38 -0.66
C SER A 39 4.82 -0.36 -1.71
N ILE A 40 3.70 -0.60 -2.40
CA ILE A 40 3.15 0.36 -3.36
C ILE A 40 2.63 1.57 -2.60
N ILE A 41 1.78 1.34 -1.59
CA ILE A 41 1.14 2.39 -0.80
C ILE A 41 2.18 3.18 0.01
N ASP A 42 3.11 2.50 0.69
CA ASP A 42 4.20 3.14 1.45
C ASP A 42 5.12 4.00 0.57
N SER A 43 5.15 3.76 -0.75
CA SER A 43 6.02 4.50 -1.66
C SER A 43 5.34 5.68 -2.36
N LEU A 44 4.01 5.81 -2.31
CA LEU A 44 3.26 6.82 -3.08
C LEU A 44 3.75 8.25 -2.79
N ASP A 45 3.84 8.60 -1.50
CA ASP A 45 4.30 9.92 -1.07
C ASP A 45 5.74 10.20 -1.47
N THR A 46 6.61 9.19 -1.37
CA THR A 46 8.03 9.26 -1.65
C THR A 46 8.27 9.44 -3.15
N LEU A 47 7.55 8.67 -3.99
CA LEU A 47 7.60 8.81 -5.44
C LEU A 47 7.15 10.22 -5.85
N TYR A 48 6.07 10.72 -5.24
CA TYR A 48 5.55 12.06 -5.51
C TYR A 48 6.53 13.17 -5.10
N ILE A 49 7.06 13.14 -3.86
CA ILE A 49 8.02 14.13 -3.35
C ILE A 49 9.31 14.14 -4.17
N MET A 50 9.74 12.97 -4.68
CA MET A 50 10.93 12.86 -5.53
C MET A 50 10.67 13.23 -7.01
N GLY A 51 9.45 13.57 -7.39
CA GLY A 51 9.08 13.93 -8.77
C GLY A 51 9.07 12.75 -9.76
N LEU A 52 8.99 11.52 -9.25
CA LEU A 52 8.91 10.28 -10.05
C LEU A 52 7.46 10.03 -10.48
N MET A 53 6.95 10.90 -11.35
CA MET A 53 5.52 10.96 -11.66
C MET A 53 5.01 9.77 -12.47
N ASP A 54 5.84 9.19 -13.35
CA ASP A 54 5.44 8.01 -14.13
C ASP A 54 5.23 6.81 -13.21
N GLU A 55 6.13 6.62 -12.24
CA GLU A 55 6.03 5.58 -11.22
C GLU A 55 4.88 5.83 -10.25
N TYR A 56 4.67 7.09 -9.85
CA TYR A 56 3.56 7.50 -9.00
C TYR A 56 2.22 7.16 -9.67
N ASN A 57 2.04 7.56 -10.93
CA ASN A 57 0.79 7.34 -11.67
C ASN A 57 0.48 5.85 -11.81
N GLU A 58 1.49 5.02 -12.07
CA GLU A 58 1.33 3.57 -12.14
C GLU A 58 0.99 2.94 -10.78
N ALA A 59 1.63 3.40 -9.70
CA ALA A 59 1.32 2.98 -8.34
C ALA A 59 -0.13 3.34 -7.96
N GLN A 60 -0.55 4.56 -8.31
CA GLN A 60 -1.90 5.06 -8.09
C GLN A 60 -2.95 4.28 -8.88
N GLU A 61 -2.69 4.00 -10.15
CA GLU A 61 -3.56 3.15 -10.98
C GLU A 61 -3.72 1.75 -10.37
N TRP A 62 -2.63 1.18 -9.85
CA TRP A 62 -2.69 -0.09 -9.15
C TRP A 62 -3.58 -0.02 -7.90
N VAL A 63 -3.47 1.05 -7.10
CA VAL A 63 -4.32 1.25 -5.91
C VAL A 63 -5.80 1.34 -6.30
N GLN A 64 -6.13 1.97 -7.42
CA GLN A 64 -7.53 2.09 -7.88
C GLN A 64 -8.11 0.79 -8.42
N THR A 65 -7.31 0.00 -9.11
CA THR A 65 -7.79 -1.14 -9.90
C THR A 65 -7.60 -2.48 -9.22
N SER A 66 -6.59 -2.59 -8.37
CA SER A 66 -6.05 -3.88 -7.90
C SER A 66 -6.00 -4.03 -6.38
N LEU A 67 -6.15 -2.93 -5.62
CA LEU A 67 -6.21 -3.01 -4.17
C LEU A 67 -7.53 -3.63 -3.72
N ASP A 68 -7.47 -4.86 -3.22
CA ASP A 68 -8.60 -5.56 -2.64
C ASP A 68 -8.61 -5.39 -1.12
N LEU A 69 -9.67 -4.77 -0.61
CA LEU A 69 -9.88 -4.54 0.82
C LEU A 69 -10.68 -5.68 1.48
N ASN A 70 -11.28 -6.58 0.70
CA ASN A 70 -12.07 -7.70 1.21
C ASN A 70 -11.18 -8.91 1.50
N SER A 71 -10.21 -8.74 2.41
CA SER A 71 -9.35 -9.83 2.85
C SER A 71 -9.87 -10.47 4.14
N ASN A 72 -10.19 -11.76 4.11
CA ASN A 72 -10.76 -12.51 5.25
C ASN A 72 -9.70 -13.03 6.25
N GLY A 73 -8.54 -12.39 6.37
CA GLY A 73 -7.48 -12.81 7.29
C GLY A 73 -7.26 -11.80 8.40
N GLU A 74 -6.75 -12.27 9.54
CA GLU A 74 -6.40 -11.40 10.67
C GLU A 74 -5.22 -10.49 10.29
N ALA A 75 -5.46 -9.18 10.26
CA ALA A 75 -4.44 -8.18 10.02
C ALA A 75 -3.97 -7.55 11.34
N SER A 76 -2.70 -7.15 11.39
CA SER A 76 -2.21 -6.32 12.48
C SER A 76 -2.79 -4.91 12.33
N LEU A 77 -3.68 -4.52 13.24
CA LEU A 77 -4.24 -3.16 13.31
C LEU A 77 -3.15 -2.09 13.30
N PHE A 78 -2.06 -2.33 14.04
CA PHE A 78 -0.93 -1.41 14.12
C PHE A 78 -0.23 -1.23 12.77
N GLU A 79 0.15 -2.32 12.09
CA GLU A 79 0.87 -2.26 10.81
C GLU A 79 0.01 -1.65 9.70
N VAL A 80 -1.28 -2.04 9.64
CA VAL A 80 -2.19 -1.49 8.62
C VAL A 80 -2.41 0.01 8.84
N ASN A 81 -2.52 0.47 10.09
CA ASN A 81 -2.74 1.88 10.37
C ASN A 81 -1.51 2.73 10.02
N ILE A 82 -0.29 2.31 10.39
CA ILE A 82 0.89 3.14 10.12
C ILE A 82 1.32 3.10 8.64
N ARG A 83 1.06 2.00 7.91
CA ARG A 83 1.47 1.83 6.51
C ARG A 83 0.38 2.23 5.53
N TYR A 84 -0.78 1.59 5.60
CA TYR A 84 -1.84 1.81 4.62
C TYR A 84 -2.57 3.12 4.85
N VAL A 85 -3.13 3.31 6.06
CA VAL A 85 -3.85 4.54 6.41
C VAL A 85 -2.88 5.73 6.36
N GLY A 86 -1.70 5.60 6.96
CA GLY A 86 -0.66 6.62 6.91
C GLY A 86 -0.24 7.01 5.49
N GLY A 87 0.11 6.03 4.65
CA GLY A 87 0.59 6.28 3.28
C GLY A 87 -0.49 6.87 2.36
N LEU A 88 -1.73 6.38 2.44
CA LEU A 88 -2.84 6.94 1.66
C LEU A 88 -3.20 8.35 2.10
N LEU A 89 -3.16 8.64 3.40
CA LEU A 89 -3.43 9.98 3.92
C LEU A 89 -2.32 10.96 3.50
N ALA A 90 -1.05 10.53 3.54
CA ALA A 90 0.08 11.33 3.08
C ALA A 90 -0.04 11.62 1.57
N ALA A 91 -0.35 10.61 0.76
CA ALA A 91 -0.59 10.79 -0.67
C ALA A 91 -1.74 11.80 -0.93
N TYR A 92 -2.86 11.68 -0.21
CA TYR A 92 -3.99 12.61 -0.32
C TYR A 92 -3.59 14.06 -0.03
N TYR A 93 -2.86 14.33 1.06
CA TYR A 93 -2.47 15.69 1.41
C TYR A 93 -1.44 16.29 0.44
N LEU A 94 -0.66 15.45 -0.25
CA LEU A 94 0.30 15.90 -1.24
C LEU A 94 -0.34 16.16 -2.61
N THR A 95 -1.29 15.31 -3.03
CA THR A 95 -1.82 15.34 -4.40
C THR A 95 -3.23 15.94 -4.51
N GLY A 96 -3.98 15.98 -3.41
CA GLY A 96 -5.37 16.40 -3.36
C GLY A 96 -6.36 15.37 -3.93
N GLU A 97 -5.92 14.15 -4.23
CA GLU A 97 -6.75 13.16 -4.90
C GLU A 97 -7.68 12.40 -3.95
N GLU A 98 -8.99 12.60 -4.12
CA GLU A 98 -10.00 12.02 -3.24
C GLU A 98 -9.99 10.49 -3.17
N VAL A 99 -9.49 9.81 -4.20
CA VAL A 99 -9.37 8.34 -4.22
C VAL A 99 -8.57 7.84 -3.02
N SER A 100 -7.40 8.43 -2.75
CA SER A 100 -6.54 8.02 -1.63
C SER A 100 -7.26 8.23 -0.29
N PHE A 101 -8.06 9.30 -0.18
CA PHE A 101 -8.87 9.57 1.00
C PHE A 101 -10.02 8.55 1.16
N ILE A 102 -10.74 8.23 0.09
CA ILE A 102 -11.85 7.27 0.12
C ILE A 102 -11.33 5.88 0.56
N VAL A 103 -10.24 5.42 -0.05
CA VAL A 103 -9.63 4.11 0.29
C VAL A 103 -9.18 4.10 1.76
N CYS A 104 -8.57 5.18 2.24
CA CYS A 104 -8.18 5.32 3.64
C CYS A 104 -9.37 5.17 4.60
N VAL A 105 -10.49 5.86 4.33
CA VAL A 105 -11.71 5.76 5.14
C VAL A 105 -12.31 4.35 5.09
N SER A 106 -12.28 3.70 3.93
CA SER A 106 -12.75 2.30 3.78
C SER A 106 -11.93 1.32 4.61
N ILE A 107 -10.61 1.46 4.68
CA ILE A 107 -9.76 0.60 5.53
C ILE A 107 -10.10 0.80 7.00
N GLN A 108 -10.29 2.05 7.42
CA GLN A 108 -10.54 2.38 8.82
C GLN A 108 -11.91 1.86 9.30
N SER A 109 -12.92 1.86 8.43
CA SER A 109 -14.23 1.30 8.77
C SER A 109 -14.19 -0.23 8.93
N LEU A 110 -13.42 -0.95 8.10
CA LEU A 110 -13.22 -2.40 8.22
C LEU A 110 -12.55 -2.77 9.56
N GLN A 111 -11.55 -2.00 9.98
CA GLN A 111 -10.87 -2.23 11.26
C GLN A 111 -11.79 -2.02 12.47
N THR A 112 -12.70 -1.03 12.40
CA THR A 112 -13.68 -0.84 13.49
C THR A 112 -14.69 -1.98 13.62
N SER A 113 -15.04 -2.65 12.51
CA SER A 113 -15.94 -3.81 12.56
C SER A 113 -15.31 -5.05 13.21
N GLU A 114 -14.01 -5.28 13.03
CA GLU A 114 -13.31 -6.39 13.70
C GLU A 114 -13.15 -6.17 15.21
N CYS A 115 -13.00 -4.90 15.63
CA CYS A 115 -12.85 -4.55 17.05
C CYS A 115 -14.14 -4.79 17.88
N HIS A 116 -15.31 -4.91 17.24
CA HIS A 116 -16.57 -5.26 17.92
C HIS A 116 -16.80 -6.77 18.08
N GLN A 117 -15.89 -7.62 17.59
CA GLN A 117 -15.96 -9.08 17.72
C GLN A 117 -15.13 -9.63 18.88
N VAL A 118 -14.51 -8.78 19.72
CA VAL A 118 -13.66 -9.15 20.86
C VAL A 118 -14.30 -8.78 22.19
#